data_AF-A0ABD2NAS5-F1
#
_entry.id   AF-A0ABD2NAS5-F1
#
_cell.length_a   1.000
_cell.length_b   1.000
_cell.length_c   1.000
_cell.angle_alpha   90.00
_cell.angle_beta   90.00
_cell.angle_gamma   90.00
#
_symmetry.space_group_name_H-M   'P 1'
#
loop_
_entity.id
_entity.type
_entity.pdbx_description
1 polymer ?
#
loop_
_entity_poly.entity_id
_entity_poly.type
_entity_poly.pdbx_seq_one_letter_code
_entity_poly.pdbx_strand_id
1 'polypeptide(L)'
;MVTFENSDNSACFKALSVDITDGVKNNRKITKDGIVYNSSNYHFENGLIYGCPCNFKKCIRKCCGLDEIMIDRVCTKSDIIVNIPIYQKTDLIYHIDIRNSTNKLDYFYIYKRCKNGTRLSPDLYPETDSFFVQEDGKFFAPDAQIGVLLGVERYCVDIFNDAEIGTKFAALFCSDEDSTGRKGIFITIDEAVTQRINKAGGLFIQLNSIGNHHTSNLPSQRRVCPSVRVPDMESNKKSHPETENLYLLLSEKNPKDQMARKDIKHRLMEDMQ
;
A
#
# COMPACT_ATOMS: atom_id res chain seq x y z
N MET A 1 -9.77 0.55 35.37
CA MET A 1 -9.20 1.39 34.31
C MET A 1 -7.92 0.70 33.86
N VAL A 2 -7.97 -0.02 32.74
CA VAL A 2 -6.84 -0.82 32.24
C VAL A 2 -6.10 0.04 31.24
N THR A 3 -4.89 0.49 31.60
CA THR A 3 -3.96 1.13 30.69
C THR A 3 -3.23 0.03 29.93
N PHE A 4 -3.52 -0.10 28.64
CA PHE A 4 -2.71 -0.93 27.74
C PHE A 4 -1.45 -0.15 27.39
N GLU A 5 -0.38 -0.38 28.14
CA GLU A 5 0.96 -0.05 27.67
C GLU A 5 1.33 -1.07 26.59
N ASN A 6 1.15 -0.68 25.32
CA ASN A 6 1.70 -1.41 24.18
C ASN A 6 3.24 -1.27 24.23
N SER A 7 3.88 -2.12 25.03
CA SER A 7 5.32 -2.37 24.99
C SER A 7 5.66 -3.18 23.73
N ASP A 8 5.46 -2.57 22.57
CA ASP A 8 5.98 -3.08 21.29
C ASP A 8 6.61 -1.91 20.53
N ASN A 9 7.67 -1.37 21.14
CA ASN A 9 8.92 -0.95 20.52
C ASN A 9 8.80 -0.50 19.04
N SER A 10 7.99 0.52 18.75
CA SER A 10 7.56 0.82 17.38
C SER A 10 8.63 1.55 16.57
N ALA A 11 9.72 0.84 16.29
CA ALA A 11 10.55 1.12 15.13
C ALA A 11 9.61 1.19 13.91
N CYS A 12 9.63 2.31 13.21
CA CYS A 12 8.91 2.47 11.95
C CYS A 12 9.32 1.38 10.94
N PHE A 13 8.53 1.20 9.89
CA PHE A 13 8.92 0.33 8.79
C PHE A 13 10.31 0.68 8.29
N LYS A 14 11.18 -0.33 8.10
CA LYS A 14 12.53 -0.14 7.54
C LYS A 14 12.52 0.51 6.16
N ALA A 15 11.44 0.36 5.41
CA ALA A 15 11.23 1.05 4.15
C ALA A 15 11.08 2.58 4.30
N LEU A 16 10.65 3.03 5.48
CA LEU A 16 10.39 4.43 5.82
C LEU A 16 11.42 5.03 6.78
N SER A 17 12.38 4.24 7.24
CA SER A 17 13.45 4.72 8.09
C SER A 17 14.57 5.36 7.27
N VAL A 18 15.19 6.39 7.85
CA VAL A 18 16.34 7.09 7.26
C VAL A 18 17.52 7.01 8.22
N ASP A 19 18.72 6.81 7.70
CA ASP A 19 19.92 6.82 8.52
C ASP A 19 20.19 8.25 9.01
N ILE A 20 20.24 8.42 10.33
CA ILE A 20 20.51 9.68 11.03
C ILE A 20 21.75 9.58 11.94
N THR A 21 22.62 8.60 11.70
CA THR A 21 23.79 8.29 12.55
C THR A 21 24.76 9.48 12.67
N ASP A 22 24.91 10.24 11.60
CA ASP A 22 25.70 11.47 11.47
C ASP A 22 24.99 12.74 11.98
N GLY A 23 23.78 12.61 12.54
CA GLY A 23 23.01 13.73 13.09
C GLY A 23 23.62 14.30 14.37
N VAL A 24 23.40 15.59 14.61
CA VAL A 24 23.86 16.32 15.80
C VAL A 24 23.04 15.87 17.01
N LYS A 25 23.71 15.26 18.00
CA LYS A 25 23.07 14.78 19.23
C LYS A 25 23.00 15.90 20.27
N ASN A 26 21.80 16.14 20.79
CA ASN A 26 21.58 17.04 21.92
C ASN A 26 20.65 16.35 22.93
N ASN A 27 21.23 15.85 24.02
CA ASN A 27 20.53 15.02 24.99
C ASN A 27 19.86 13.79 24.33
N ARG A 28 18.53 13.67 24.43
CA ARG A 28 17.74 12.58 23.83
C ARG A 28 17.21 12.90 22.42
N LYS A 29 17.64 14.01 21.83
CA LYS A 29 17.23 14.46 20.50
C LYS A 29 18.39 14.36 19.52
N ILE A 30 18.07 14.07 18.27
CA ILE A 30 19.03 14.04 17.16
C ILE A 30 18.52 15.00 16.10
N THR A 31 19.35 15.92 15.64
CA THR A 31 19.01 16.85 14.56
C THR A 31 19.79 16.50 13.31
N LYS A 32 19.11 16.23 12.20
CA LYS A 32 19.71 15.98 10.89
C LYS A 32 18.89 16.69 9.81
N ASP A 33 19.57 17.39 8.90
CA ASP A 33 18.94 18.11 7.78
C ASP A 33 17.81 19.07 8.21
N GLY A 34 17.99 19.72 9.37
CA GLY A 34 17.00 20.63 9.98
C GLY A 34 15.82 19.92 10.65
N ILE A 35 15.80 18.60 10.69
CA ILE A 35 14.74 17.79 11.32
C ILE A 35 15.20 17.29 12.68
N VAL A 36 14.36 17.49 13.69
CA VAL A 36 14.61 17.06 15.07
C VAL A 36 13.85 15.76 15.35
N TYR A 37 14.60 14.69 15.58
CA TYR A 37 14.10 13.38 15.96
C TYR A 37 14.12 13.24 17.48
N ASN A 38 12.94 13.09 18.09
CA ASN A 38 12.79 12.72 19.50
C ASN A 38 13.03 11.21 19.68
N SER A 39 13.25 10.76 20.92
CA SER A 39 13.48 9.34 21.24
C SER A 39 12.33 8.39 20.84
N SER A 40 11.13 8.92 20.58
CA SER A 40 10.00 8.16 20.02
C SER A 40 10.06 7.97 18.50
N ASN A 41 10.94 8.71 17.83
CA ASN A 41 11.00 8.84 16.38
C ASN A 41 12.35 8.37 15.81
N TYR A 42 13.16 7.65 16.59
CA TYR A 42 14.33 6.94 16.08
C TYR A 42 14.58 5.66 16.88
N HIS A 43 15.33 4.74 16.29
CA HIS A 43 15.77 3.50 16.93
C HIS A 43 17.22 3.17 16.54
N PHE A 44 17.83 2.26 17.30
CA PHE A 44 19.18 1.78 17.04
C PHE A 44 19.11 0.38 16.44
N GLU A 45 19.83 0.16 15.34
CA GLU A 45 19.95 -1.16 14.70
C GLU A 45 21.39 -1.33 14.21
N ASN A 46 22.09 -2.37 14.70
CA ASN A 46 23.46 -2.71 14.29
C ASN A 46 24.48 -1.55 14.38
N GLY A 47 24.40 -0.75 15.45
CA GLY A 47 25.30 0.40 15.67
C GLY A 47 24.95 1.65 14.86
N LEU A 48 23.92 1.58 14.00
CA LEU A 48 23.38 2.72 13.27
C LEU A 48 22.14 3.28 13.97
N ILE A 49 21.84 4.54 13.70
CA ILE A 49 20.66 5.24 14.22
C ILE A 49 19.72 5.54 13.07
N TYR A 50 18.48 5.05 13.16
CA TYR A 50 17.48 5.20 12.12
C TYR A 50 16.32 6.07 12.61
N GLY A 51 16.08 7.18 11.91
CA GLY A 51 14.96 8.09 12.13
C GLY A 51 13.69 7.64 11.41
N CYS A 52 12.54 7.97 12.00
CA CYS A 52 11.19 7.64 11.53
C CYS A 52 10.41 8.93 11.20
N PRO A 53 10.76 9.64 10.11
CA PRO A 53 10.18 10.94 9.78
C PRO A 53 8.65 10.88 9.58
N CYS A 54 8.15 9.76 9.06
CA CYS A 54 6.72 9.58 8.77
C CYS A 54 5.83 9.44 10.01
N ASN A 55 6.42 9.31 11.20
CA ASN A 55 5.65 9.28 12.45
C ASN A 55 5.15 10.69 12.84
N PHE A 56 5.74 11.75 12.30
CA PHE A 56 5.42 13.13 12.68
C PHE A 56 5.38 14.12 11.50
N LYS A 57 5.63 13.65 10.28
CA LYS A 57 5.43 14.37 9.02
C LYS A 57 4.73 13.46 8.02
N LYS A 58 4.01 14.05 7.07
CA LYS A 58 3.52 13.28 5.91
C LYS A 58 4.72 12.85 5.08
N CYS A 59 4.65 11.68 4.47
CA CYS A 59 5.74 11.16 3.67
C CYS A 59 5.29 10.79 2.27
N ILE A 60 6.16 11.03 1.30
CA ILE A 60 6.05 10.46 -0.05
C ILE A 60 7.34 9.72 -0.33
N ARG A 61 7.22 8.48 -0.82
CA ARG A 61 8.38 7.67 -1.18
C ARG A 61 8.69 7.85 -2.66
N LYS A 62 9.85 8.42 -2.95
CA LYS A 62 10.41 8.48 -4.30
C LYS A 62 11.27 7.25 -4.57
N CYS A 63 11.23 6.77 -5.81
CA CYS A 63 12.06 5.62 -6.19
C CYS A 63 13.53 6.01 -6.32
N CYS A 64 13.81 7.20 -6.85
CA CYS A 64 15.15 7.74 -7.06
C CYS A 64 15.41 8.99 -6.20
N GLY A 65 16.65 9.48 -6.16
CA GLY A 65 17.03 10.69 -5.44
C GLY A 65 16.30 11.96 -5.89
N LEU A 66 16.59 13.09 -5.23
CA LEU A 66 15.95 14.38 -5.52
C LEU A 66 16.13 14.81 -6.99
N ASP A 67 17.33 14.63 -7.53
CA ASP A 67 17.72 15.06 -8.88
C ASP A 67 17.90 13.88 -9.84
N GLU A 68 17.18 12.80 -9.58
CA GLU A 68 17.25 11.57 -10.36
C GLU A 68 15.86 11.13 -10.80
N ILE A 69 15.83 10.47 -11.96
CA ILE A 69 14.65 9.79 -12.52
C ILE A 69 15.01 8.35 -12.85
N MET A 70 14.02 7.50 -13.09
CA MET A 70 14.24 6.12 -13.49
C MET A 70 14.42 6.03 -15.01
N ILE A 71 15.58 5.59 -15.48
CA ILE A 71 15.86 5.29 -16.89
C ILE A 71 16.30 3.84 -16.97
N ASP A 72 15.60 3.01 -17.77
CA ASP A 72 15.91 1.58 -17.91
C ASP A 72 16.10 0.85 -16.58
N ARG A 73 15.23 1.16 -15.61
CA ARG A 73 15.29 0.64 -14.24
C ARG A 73 16.57 1.02 -13.49
N VAL A 74 17.19 2.15 -13.78
CA VAL A 74 18.34 2.72 -13.06
C VAL A 74 18.04 4.18 -12.73
N CYS A 75 18.33 4.58 -11.48
CA CYS A 75 18.23 5.98 -11.10
C CYS A 75 19.38 6.75 -11.74
N THR A 76 19.02 7.71 -12.58
CA THR A 76 19.96 8.49 -13.37
C THR A 76 19.70 9.97 -13.12
N LYS A 77 20.78 10.74 -12.93
CA LYS A 77 20.68 12.19 -12.77
C LYS A 77 19.97 12.82 -13.96
N SER A 78 19.09 13.77 -13.68
CA SER A 78 18.32 14.44 -14.71
C SER A 78 17.93 15.84 -14.27
N ASP A 79 17.83 16.75 -15.23
CA ASP A 79 17.31 18.10 -15.00
C ASP A 79 15.78 18.16 -15.04
N ILE A 80 15.11 17.05 -15.35
CA ILE A 80 13.65 16.95 -15.34
C ILE A 80 13.11 17.23 -13.94
N ILE A 81 12.17 18.18 -13.85
CA ILE A 81 11.47 18.50 -12.62
C ILE A 81 10.37 17.46 -12.39
N VAL A 82 10.43 16.77 -11.25
CA VAL A 82 9.39 15.83 -10.85
C VAL A 82 8.26 16.58 -10.16
N ASN A 83 7.09 16.60 -10.81
CA ASN A 83 5.86 17.11 -10.25
C ASN A 83 4.99 15.94 -9.79
N ILE A 84 4.74 15.83 -8.49
CA ILE A 84 3.92 14.76 -7.92
C ILE A 84 2.47 15.26 -7.81
N PRO A 85 1.51 14.71 -8.57
CA PRO A 85 0.11 15.05 -8.43
C PRO A 85 -0.46 14.46 -7.14
N ILE A 86 -1.17 15.29 -6.37
CA ILE A 86 -1.78 14.94 -5.09
C ILE A 86 -3.30 15.00 -5.22
N TYR A 87 -3.95 13.95 -4.73
CA TYR A 87 -5.37 13.71 -4.90
C TYR A 87 -6.09 13.58 -3.57
N GLN A 88 -7.40 13.82 -3.62
CA GLN A 88 -8.36 13.34 -2.63
C GLN A 88 -9.24 12.29 -3.33
N LYS A 89 -9.06 11.01 -2.98
CA LYS A 89 -9.55 9.88 -3.77
C LYS A 89 -9.01 9.97 -5.20
N THR A 90 -9.87 10.33 -6.16
CA THR A 90 -9.56 10.47 -7.60
C THR A 90 -9.47 11.93 -8.04
N ASP A 91 -9.84 12.89 -7.19
CA ASP A 91 -9.90 14.30 -7.55
C ASP A 91 -8.54 14.96 -7.33
N LEU A 92 -7.96 15.53 -8.39
CA LEU A 92 -6.67 16.22 -8.33
C LEU A 92 -6.82 17.52 -7.54
N ILE A 93 -6.02 17.68 -6.48
CA ILE A 93 -6.04 18.89 -5.63
C ILE A 93 -4.91 19.84 -6.03
N TYR A 94 -3.67 19.34 -6.12
CA TYR A 94 -2.50 20.14 -6.49
C TYR A 94 -1.34 19.28 -6.99
N HIS A 95 -0.29 19.92 -7.50
CA HIS A 95 0.99 19.28 -7.82
C HIS A 95 2.07 19.76 -6.86
N ILE A 96 2.99 18.88 -6.47
CA ILE A 96 4.18 19.24 -5.70
C ILE A 96 5.41 19.24 -6.59
N ASP A 97 6.06 20.40 -6.73
CA ASP A 97 7.41 20.52 -7.30
C ASP A 97 8.46 20.17 -6.22
N ILE A 98 9.09 19.01 -6.31
CA ILE A 98 10.02 18.54 -5.27
C ILE A 98 11.26 19.43 -5.10
N ARG A 99 11.66 20.21 -6.11
CA ARG A 99 12.85 21.09 -6.07
C ARG A 99 12.52 22.42 -5.44
N ASN A 100 11.45 23.06 -5.91
CA ASN A 100 11.08 24.43 -5.53
C ASN A 100 10.00 24.51 -4.46
N SER A 101 9.50 23.39 -3.95
CA SER A 101 8.46 23.41 -2.93
C SER A 101 8.92 24.21 -1.70
N THR A 102 8.46 25.46 -1.60
CA THR A 102 8.35 26.22 -0.35
C THR A 102 7.48 25.45 0.66
N ASN A 103 6.64 24.53 0.18
CA ASN A 103 5.91 23.51 0.95
C ASN A 103 6.77 22.27 1.31
N LYS A 104 8.12 22.34 1.22
CA LYS A 104 9.04 21.34 1.82
C LYS A 104 8.76 21.09 3.30
N LEU A 105 7.99 21.97 3.94
CA LEU A 105 7.54 21.81 5.31
C LEU A 105 6.51 20.67 5.48
N ASP A 106 5.68 20.40 4.47
CA ASP A 106 4.51 19.52 4.61
C ASP A 106 4.83 18.04 4.42
N TYR A 107 5.74 17.72 3.49
CA TYR A 107 6.14 16.34 3.19
C TYR A 107 7.63 16.11 3.43
N PHE A 108 7.93 14.94 3.98
CA PHE A 108 9.27 14.36 3.98
C PHE A 108 9.40 13.35 2.84
N TYR A 109 10.42 13.50 2.00
CA TYR A 109 10.67 12.58 0.89
C TYR A 109 11.61 11.46 1.32
N ILE A 110 11.19 10.22 1.10
CA ILE A 110 12.04 9.04 1.30
C ILE A 110 12.54 8.59 -0.07
N TYR A 111 13.84 8.63 -0.26
CA TYR A 111 14.49 8.17 -1.50
C TYR A 111 14.89 6.71 -1.35
N LYS A 112 13.99 5.81 -1.69
CA LYS A 112 14.23 4.37 -1.54
C LYS A 112 13.45 3.57 -2.57
N ARG A 113 14.17 2.97 -3.51
CA ARG A 113 13.60 2.09 -4.51
C ARG A 113 13.00 0.81 -3.90
N CYS A 114 11.96 0.24 -4.52
CA CYS A 114 11.58 -1.15 -4.28
C CYS A 114 12.69 -2.08 -4.82
N LYS A 115 13.06 -3.14 -4.09
CA LYS A 115 13.92 -4.20 -4.68
C LYS A 115 13.12 -4.96 -5.73
N ASN A 116 11.89 -5.31 -5.38
CA ASN A 116 10.97 -6.09 -6.19
C ASN A 116 9.65 -5.33 -6.29
N GLY A 117 9.47 -4.58 -7.38
CA GLY A 117 8.27 -3.78 -7.61
C GLY A 117 7.64 -4.03 -8.96
N THR A 118 6.31 -4.05 -8.99
CA THR A 118 5.51 -4.06 -10.22
C THR A 118 5.21 -2.62 -10.61
N ARG A 119 5.49 -2.26 -11.85
CA ARG A 119 5.18 -0.92 -12.36
C ARG A 119 3.70 -0.80 -12.69
N LEU A 120 3.11 0.31 -12.29
CA LEU A 120 1.78 0.74 -12.69
C LEU A 120 1.92 1.80 -13.79
N SER A 121 1.32 1.54 -14.96
CA SER A 121 1.38 2.42 -16.13
C SER A 121 -0.04 2.79 -16.60
N PRO A 122 -0.71 3.76 -15.94
CA PRO A 122 -2.08 4.15 -16.27
C PRO A 122 -2.23 4.65 -17.72
N ASP A 123 -1.15 5.17 -18.33
CA ASP A 123 -1.15 5.56 -19.75
C ASP A 123 -1.32 4.37 -20.71
N LEU A 124 -0.84 3.17 -20.32
CA LEU A 124 -0.96 1.95 -21.11
C LEU A 124 -2.18 1.11 -20.70
N TYR A 125 -2.47 1.06 -19.40
CA TYR A 125 -3.49 0.21 -18.81
C TYR A 125 -4.38 1.01 -17.84
N PRO A 126 -5.16 1.99 -18.32
CA PRO A 126 -5.93 2.88 -17.46
C PRO A 126 -6.96 2.14 -16.59
N GLU A 127 -7.48 1.02 -17.09
CA GLU A 127 -8.48 0.17 -16.41
C GLU A 127 -7.92 -0.64 -15.23
N THR A 128 -6.60 -0.82 -15.12
CA THR A 128 -6.00 -1.71 -14.09
C THR A 128 -4.85 -1.08 -13.33
N ASP A 129 -4.22 -0.06 -13.90
CA ASP A 129 -3.01 0.56 -13.37
C ASP A 129 -3.25 2.01 -12.89
N SER A 130 -4.52 2.43 -12.80
CA SER A 130 -4.87 3.74 -12.24
C SER A 130 -4.46 3.84 -10.78
N PHE A 131 -3.80 4.95 -10.43
CA PHE A 131 -3.35 5.21 -9.07
C PHE A 131 -3.33 6.71 -8.75
N PHE A 132 -3.41 7.01 -7.45
CA PHE A 132 -3.55 8.36 -6.92
C PHE A 132 -2.79 8.52 -5.59
N VAL A 133 -1.78 9.39 -5.56
CA VAL A 133 -1.07 9.75 -4.32
C VAL A 133 -1.96 10.69 -3.50
N GLN A 134 -2.28 10.30 -2.28
CA GLN A 134 -3.22 11.02 -1.42
C GLN A 134 -2.53 12.12 -0.61
N GLU A 135 -3.31 13.08 -0.11
CA GLU A 135 -2.83 14.20 0.73
C GLU A 135 -2.15 13.78 2.06
N ASP A 136 -2.34 12.55 2.51
CA ASP A 136 -1.65 11.99 3.69
C ASP A 136 -0.41 11.15 3.32
N GLY A 137 -0.09 11.08 2.02
CA GLY A 137 1.00 10.28 1.46
C GLY A 137 0.61 8.84 1.15
N LYS A 138 -0.61 8.39 1.46
CA LYS A 138 -1.07 7.05 1.07
C LYS A 138 -1.27 6.94 -0.43
N PHE A 139 -1.41 5.71 -0.90
CA PHE A 139 -1.55 5.39 -2.31
C PHE A 139 -2.88 4.70 -2.55
N PHE A 140 -3.73 5.32 -3.35
CA PHE A 140 -5.04 4.79 -3.69
C PHE A 140 -5.00 4.25 -5.11
N ALA A 141 -5.28 2.96 -5.29
CA ALA A 141 -5.37 2.32 -6.60
C ALA A 141 -6.70 1.54 -6.66
N PRO A 142 -7.80 2.18 -7.10
CA PRO A 142 -9.13 1.58 -7.06
C PRO A 142 -9.25 0.37 -7.99
N ASP A 143 -8.61 0.44 -9.16
CA ASP A 143 -8.79 -0.54 -10.24
C ASP A 143 -7.67 -1.58 -10.32
N ALA A 144 -6.58 -1.36 -9.57
CA ALA A 144 -5.70 -2.47 -9.24
C ALA A 144 -6.56 -3.52 -8.55
N GLN A 145 -6.37 -4.81 -8.85
CA GLN A 145 -7.13 -5.95 -8.29
C GLN A 145 -7.27 -5.94 -6.75
N ILE A 146 -6.52 -5.07 -6.10
CA ILE A 146 -6.41 -4.93 -4.67
C ILE A 146 -7.40 -3.85 -4.16
N GLY A 147 -7.83 -2.85 -4.95
CA GLY A 147 -8.81 -1.83 -4.52
C GLY A 147 -8.47 -1.15 -3.18
N VAL A 148 -7.19 -1.15 -2.81
CA VAL A 148 -6.73 -0.86 -1.45
C VAL A 148 -6.05 0.50 -1.39
N LEU A 149 -6.33 1.19 -0.29
CA LEU A 149 -5.53 2.30 0.19
C LEU A 149 -4.26 1.77 0.86
N LEU A 150 -3.12 1.93 0.20
CA LEU A 150 -1.83 1.41 0.61
C LEU A 150 -1.01 2.46 1.37
N GLY A 151 -0.24 2.00 2.37
CA GLY A 151 0.70 2.83 3.11
C GLY A 151 1.93 3.23 2.27
N VAL A 152 2.66 4.24 2.75
CA VAL A 152 3.86 4.79 2.09
C VAL A 152 4.95 3.74 1.86
N GLU A 153 4.99 2.71 2.69
CA GLU A 153 5.95 1.60 2.61
C GLU A 153 5.71 0.67 1.42
N ARG A 154 4.52 0.71 0.81
CA ARG A 154 4.08 -0.22 -0.24
C ARG A 154 4.26 0.29 -1.67
N TYR A 155 4.75 1.51 -1.84
CA TYR A 155 4.95 2.06 -3.17
C TYR A 155 6.16 2.99 -3.23
N CYS A 156 6.61 3.29 -4.43
CA CYS A 156 7.39 4.50 -4.69
C CYS A 156 6.93 5.13 -6.01
N VAL A 157 7.03 6.46 -6.11
CA VAL A 157 6.68 7.21 -7.33
C VAL A 157 7.92 7.88 -7.92
N ASP A 158 7.96 8.01 -9.25
CA ASP A 158 8.99 8.79 -9.93
C ASP A 158 8.60 9.12 -11.36
N ILE A 159 9.49 9.85 -12.06
CA ILE A 159 9.48 9.91 -13.52
C ILE A 159 10.25 8.71 -14.05
N PHE A 160 9.64 8.00 -14.99
CA PHE A 160 10.19 6.86 -15.69
C PHE A 160 10.37 7.23 -17.15
N ASN A 161 11.57 7.03 -17.67
CA ASN A 161 11.89 7.21 -19.07
C ASN A 161 12.22 5.84 -19.68
N ASP A 162 11.30 5.34 -20.50
CA ASP A 162 11.43 4.07 -21.19
C ASP A 162 11.32 4.31 -22.69
N ALA A 163 12.06 3.53 -23.47
CA ALA A 163 12.05 3.67 -24.93
C ALA A 163 10.65 3.51 -25.55
N GLU A 164 9.78 2.71 -24.94
CA GLU A 164 8.45 2.41 -25.46
C GLU A 164 7.38 3.45 -25.09
N ILE A 165 7.45 4.00 -23.87
CA ILE A 165 6.38 4.83 -23.28
C ILE A 165 6.79 6.32 -23.24
N GLY A 166 8.09 6.59 -23.41
CA GLY A 166 8.69 7.90 -23.20
C GLY A 166 8.84 8.22 -21.72
N THR A 167 8.95 9.52 -21.42
CA THR A 167 9.14 10.05 -20.07
C THR A 167 7.79 10.35 -19.40
N LYS A 168 7.41 9.58 -18.38
CA LYS A 168 6.10 9.65 -17.71
C LYS A 168 6.19 9.52 -16.20
N PHE A 169 5.25 10.13 -15.48
CA PHE A 169 5.06 9.89 -14.05
C PHE A 169 4.39 8.54 -13.84
N ALA A 170 4.99 7.68 -13.02
CA ALA A 170 4.47 6.35 -12.73
C ALA A 170 4.80 5.93 -11.29
N ALA A 171 4.28 4.77 -10.89
CA ALA A 171 4.53 4.19 -9.58
C ALA A 171 5.08 2.76 -9.71
N LEU A 172 5.88 2.35 -8.73
CA LEU A 172 6.15 0.95 -8.45
C LEU A 172 5.37 0.54 -7.20
N PHE A 173 4.57 -0.50 -7.32
CA PHE A 173 4.02 -1.23 -6.17
C PHE A 173 5.08 -2.17 -5.63
N CYS A 174 5.54 -1.94 -4.39
CA CYS A 174 6.57 -2.78 -3.75
C CYS A 174 5.94 -4.04 -3.14
N SER A 175 6.58 -5.19 -3.38
CA SER A 175 6.21 -6.46 -2.76
C SER A 175 6.56 -6.53 -1.26
N ASP A 176 5.94 -7.45 -0.52
CA ASP A 176 6.05 -7.59 0.94
C ASP A 176 7.49 -7.75 1.46
N GLU A 177 8.39 -8.32 0.67
CA GLU A 177 9.80 -8.49 1.00
C GLU A 177 10.55 -7.16 1.18
N ASP A 178 10.03 -6.08 0.60
CA ASP A 178 10.56 -4.73 0.81
C ASP A 178 10.03 -4.08 2.11
N SER A 179 9.00 -4.67 2.72
CA SER A 179 8.24 -4.09 3.84
C SER A 179 8.46 -4.76 5.19
N THR A 180 9.56 -5.52 5.37
CA THR A 180 9.84 -6.44 6.50
C THR A 180 9.89 -5.85 7.92
N GLY A 181 9.27 -4.71 8.19
CA GLY A 181 9.06 -4.15 9.54
C GLY A 181 7.82 -4.68 10.26
N ARG A 182 6.76 -5.10 9.55
CA ARG A 182 5.57 -5.76 10.13
C ARG A 182 4.93 -6.65 9.06
N LYS A 183 4.69 -7.93 9.37
CA LYS A 183 3.79 -8.75 8.56
C LYS A 183 2.38 -8.17 8.71
N GLY A 184 1.96 -7.32 7.78
CA GLY A 184 0.56 -6.90 7.69
C GLY A 184 -0.29 -8.15 7.51
N ILE A 185 -1.33 -8.32 8.33
CA ILE A 185 -2.35 -9.34 8.08
C ILE A 185 -3.21 -8.80 6.95
N PHE A 186 -2.99 -9.29 5.73
CA PHE A 186 -3.93 -9.09 4.65
C PHE A 186 -5.10 -10.04 4.87
N ILE A 187 -6.24 -9.49 5.32
CA ILE A 187 -7.50 -10.23 5.31
C ILE A 187 -8.06 -10.07 3.90
N THR A 188 -7.81 -11.03 3.02
CA THR A 188 -8.62 -11.20 1.82
C THR A 188 -9.99 -11.67 2.27
N ILE A 189 -10.98 -10.77 2.18
CA ILE A 189 -12.37 -11.14 2.42
C ILE A 189 -12.86 -11.81 1.13
N ASP A 190 -13.13 -13.11 1.21
CA ASP A 190 -13.72 -13.87 0.11
C ASP A 190 -15.02 -13.19 -0.35
N GLU A 191 -15.24 -13.13 -1.66
CA GLU A 191 -16.43 -12.52 -2.27
C GLU A 191 -17.73 -13.15 -1.74
N ALA A 192 -17.72 -14.43 -1.40
CA ALA A 192 -18.82 -15.14 -0.76
C ALA A 192 -19.11 -14.62 0.67
N VAL A 193 -18.09 -14.15 1.39
CA VAL A 193 -18.22 -13.56 2.73
C VAL A 193 -18.81 -12.15 2.62
N THR A 194 -18.38 -11.37 1.62
CA THR A 194 -18.94 -10.04 1.33
C THR A 194 -20.44 -10.10 1.02
N GLN A 195 -20.88 -11.07 0.20
CA GLN A 195 -22.30 -11.26 -0.10
C GLN A 195 -23.13 -11.68 1.13
N ARG A 196 -22.54 -12.43 2.06
CA ARG A 196 -23.21 -12.82 3.32
C ARG A 196 -23.34 -11.67 4.31
N ILE A 197 -22.34 -10.80 4.41
CA ILE A 197 -22.37 -9.61 5.27
C ILE A 197 -23.48 -8.64 4.82
N ASN A 198 -23.64 -8.46 3.51
CA ASN A 198 -24.67 -7.59 2.94
C ASN A 198 -26.10 -8.12 3.15
N LYS A 199 -26.29 -9.45 3.13
CA LYS A 199 -27.59 -10.07 3.43
C LYS A 199 -27.97 -10.06 4.91
N ALA A 200 -27.01 -9.90 5.82
CA ALA A 200 -27.22 -9.97 7.26
C ALA A 200 -27.44 -8.60 7.95
N GLY A 201 -27.57 -7.51 7.20
CA GLY A 201 -27.85 -6.18 7.78
C GLY A 201 -26.66 -5.48 8.42
N GLY A 202 -25.44 -5.73 7.92
CA GLY A 202 -24.22 -5.03 8.35
C GLY A 202 -23.62 -5.60 9.64
N LEU A 203 -22.52 -6.34 9.49
CA LEU A 203 -21.74 -6.85 10.63
C LEU A 203 -20.60 -5.88 10.94
N PHE A 204 -20.62 -5.27 12.13
CA PHE A 204 -19.45 -4.59 12.68
C PHE A 204 -18.44 -5.63 13.18
N ILE A 205 -17.35 -5.83 12.45
CA ILE A 205 -16.25 -6.70 12.90
C ILE A 205 -15.36 -5.88 13.84
N GLN A 206 -15.50 -6.07 15.16
CA GLN A 206 -14.47 -5.69 16.11
C GLN A 206 -13.34 -6.72 16.04
N LEU A 207 -12.23 -6.34 15.41
CA LEU A 207 -11.00 -7.14 15.40
C LEU A 207 -10.28 -6.99 16.74
N ASN A 208 -10.41 -7.98 17.62
CA ASN A 208 -9.54 -8.11 18.78
C ASN A 208 -8.26 -8.84 18.36
N SER A 209 -7.11 -8.18 18.50
CA SER A 209 -5.79 -8.77 18.27
C SER A 209 -5.57 -9.94 19.24
N ILE A 210 -5.36 -11.14 18.70
CA ILE A 210 -5.04 -12.33 19.50
C ILE A 210 -3.55 -12.28 19.84
N GLY A 211 -3.24 -11.98 21.10
CA GLY A 211 -1.90 -12.19 21.66
C GLY A 211 -1.64 -13.69 21.83
N ASN A 212 -0.45 -14.13 21.43
CA ASN A 212 0.02 -15.51 21.64
C ASN A 212 0.09 -15.82 23.13
N HIS A 213 -0.80 -16.69 23.63
CA HIS A 213 -0.72 -17.23 24.99
C HIS A 213 -0.18 -18.66 25.00
N HIS A 214 0.94 -18.81 25.70
CA HIS A 214 1.46 -20.08 26.19
C HIS A 214 0.44 -20.79 27.09
N THR A 215 0.38 -22.11 26.94
CA THR A 215 -0.51 -23.07 27.62
C THR A 215 -0.27 -23.20 29.13
N SER A 216 -1.34 -23.19 29.92
CA SER A 216 -1.39 -23.88 31.22
C SER A 216 -2.82 -24.34 31.57
N ASN A 217 -2.92 -25.59 32.02
CA ASN A 217 -4.09 -26.38 32.41
C ASN A 217 -4.92 -25.79 33.57
N LEU A 218 -6.26 -25.99 33.57
CA LEU A 218 -7.17 -26.44 34.67
C LEU A 218 -8.67 -26.13 34.36
N PRO A 219 -9.68 -26.70 35.07
CA PRO A 219 -10.71 -27.51 34.44
C PRO A 219 -12.14 -26.94 34.45
N SER A 220 -12.94 -27.47 33.52
CA SER A 220 -14.38 -27.82 33.62
C SER A 220 -15.25 -27.08 34.65
N GLN A 221 -16.06 -26.12 34.17
CA GLN A 221 -17.38 -25.84 34.74
C GLN A 221 -18.44 -25.64 33.64
N ARG A 222 -19.54 -26.40 33.78
CA ARG A 222 -20.77 -26.32 32.98
C ARG A 222 -21.48 -25.00 33.24
N ARG A 223 -21.96 -24.33 32.18
CA ARG A 223 -23.08 -23.37 32.28
C ARG A 223 -24.10 -23.60 31.17
N VAL A 224 -25.35 -23.41 31.59
CA VAL A 224 -26.62 -23.62 30.91
C VAL A 224 -26.90 -22.45 29.95
N CYS A 225 -27.32 -22.74 28.72
CA CYS A 225 -27.85 -21.74 27.78
C CYS A 225 -29.37 -21.56 27.98
N PRO A 226 -29.91 -20.33 28.00
CA PRO A 226 -31.33 -20.12 27.82
C PRO A 226 -31.70 -20.12 26.33
N SER A 227 -32.79 -20.82 26.04
CA SER A 227 -33.48 -20.89 24.76
C SER A 227 -34.09 -19.54 24.37
N VAL A 228 -33.80 -19.04 23.16
CA VAL A 228 -34.50 -17.89 22.56
C VAL A 228 -35.22 -18.37 21.31
N ARG A 229 -36.54 -18.14 21.28
CA ARG A 229 -37.43 -18.40 20.12
C ARG A 229 -37.22 -17.33 19.05
N VAL A 230 -37.16 -17.77 17.80
CA VAL A 230 -37.22 -16.93 16.60
C VAL A 230 -38.64 -17.01 16.04
N PRO A 231 -39.29 -15.90 15.65
CA PRO A 231 -40.53 -15.96 14.90
C PRO A 231 -40.28 -16.11 13.40
N ASP A 232 -41.15 -16.88 12.76
CA ASP A 232 -41.23 -17.10 11.32
C ASP A 232 -41.51 -15.80 10.56
N MET A 233 -40.83 -15.59 9.44
CA MET A 233 -41.23 -14.61 8.44
C MET A 233 -41.20 -15.22 7.04
N GLU A 234 -42.37 -15.08 6.41
CA GLU A 234 -42.79 -15.68 5.15
C GLU A 234 -42.03 -15.16 3.93
N SER A 235 -42.04 -16.05 2.93
CA SER A 235 -41.55 -15.90 1.57
C SER A 235 -42.09 -14.67 0.84
N ASN A 236 -41.22 -14.02 0.05
CA ASN A 236 -41.68 -13.45 -1.20
C ASN A 236 -40.62 -13.59 -2.31
N LYS A 237 -40.99 -14.36 -3.34
CA LYS A 237 -40.24 -14.56 -4.59
C LYS A 237 -40.41 -13.33 -5.47
N LYS A 238 -39.31 -12.78 -5.98
CA LYS A 238 -39.29 -12.07 -7.27
C LYS A 238 -37.96 -12.33 -7.97
N SER A 239 -38.09 -12.93 -9.15
CA SER A 239 -37.07 -13.23 -10.14
C SER A 239 -36.65 -11.97 -10.89
N HIS A 240 -35.35 -11.79 -11.11
CA HIS A 240 -34.80 -10.97 -12.19
C HIS A 240 -33.67 -11.73 -12.91
N PRO A 241 -33.45 -11.48 -14.21
CA PRO A 241 -32.68 -12.34 -15.09
C PRO A 241 -31.18 -12.07 -15.06
N GLU A 242 -30.44 -13.18 -15.07
CA GLU A 242 -29.21 -13.49 -15.81
C GLU A 242 -28.23 -12.36 -16.14
N THR A 243 -27.14 -12.35 -15.38
CA THR A 243 -25.82 -11.85 -15.78
C THR A 243 -25.05 -12.96 -16.48
N GLU A 244 -24.76 -12.80 -17.77
CA GLU A 244 -23.62 -13.46 -18.43
C GLU A 244 -22.40 -12.54 -18.34
N ASN A 245 -21.37 -12.98 -17.60
CA ASN A 245 -19.97 -12.70 -17.90
C ASN A 245 -19.12 -13.64 -17.03
N LEU A 246 -18.85 -14.82 -17.59
CA LEU A 246 -17.94 -15.81 -17.05
C LEU A 246 -16.57 -15.59 -17.70
N TYR A 247 -15.66 -14.88 -17.04
CA TYR A 247 -14.25 -14.87 -17.44
C TYR A 247 -13.41 -15.76 -16.51
N LEU A 248 -12.71 -16.70 -17.15
CA LEU A 248 -11.92 -17.78 -16.59
C LEU A 248 -10.76 -17.29 -15.71
N LEU A 249 -10.69 -17.83 -14.49
CA LEU A 249 -9.48 -17.94 -13.69
C LEU A 249 -8.58 -19.04 -14.28
N LEU A 250 -7.39 -18.70 -14.76
CA LEU A 250 -6.30 -19.66 -14.92
C LEU A 250 -5.07 -19.13 -14.19
N SER A 251 -4.57 -19.96 -13.27
CA SER A 251 -3.42 -19.67 -12.42
C SER A 251 -2.12 -19.57 -13.22
N GLU A 252 -1.28 -18.59 -12.87
CA GLU A 252 -0.04 -18.19 -13.52
C GLU A 252 1.14 -19.19 -13.38
N LYS A 253 0.92 -20.49 -13.55
CA LYS A 253 1.98 -21.49 -13.39
C LYS A 253 2.38 -22.25 -14.65
N ASN A 254 1.79 -21.96 -15.82
CA ASN A 254 2.10 -22.71 -17.04
C ASN A 254 2.61 -21.82 -18.20
N PRO A 255 3.87 -22.00 -18.65
CA PRO A 255 4.44 -21.27 -19.80
C PRO A 255 3.67 -21.45 -21.12
N LYS A 256 2.87 -22.51 -21.26
CA LYS A 256 2.05 -22.76 -22.46
C LYS A 256 0.91 -21.75 -22.62
N ASP A 257 0.42 -21.18 -21.52
CA ASP A 257 -0.68 -20.20 -21.54
C ASP A 257 -0.21 -18.80 -21.97
N GLN A 258 1.09 -18.52 -21.86
CA GLN A 258 1.68 -17.28 -22.38
C GLN A 258 1.75 -17.27 -23.92
N MET A 259 1.90 -18.43 -24.56
CA MET A 259 1.96 -18.53 -26.02
C MET A 259 0.57 -18.38 -26.65
N ALA A 260 -0.48 -18.94 -26.04
CA ALA A 260 -1.86 -18.75 -26.48
C ALA A 260 -2.32 -17.28 -26.44
N ARG A 261 -1.79 -16.47 -25.51
CA ARG A 261 -2.09 -15.03 -25.42
C ARG A 261 -1.50 -14.22 -26.59
N LYS A 262 -0.36 -14.61 -27.15
CA LYS A 262 0.23 -13.92 -28.33
C LYS A 262 -0.59 -14.17 -29.59
N ASP A 263 -1.10 -15.39 -29.78
CA ASP A 263 -1.89 -15.74 -30.96
C ASP A 263 -3.29 -15.12 -30.97
N ILE A 264 -3.93 -14.99 -29.80
CA ILE A 264 -5.22 -14.29 -29.67
C ILE A 264 -5.06 -12.79 -29.96
N LYS A 265 -3.92 -12.20 -29.55
CA LYS A 265 -3.62 -10.78 -29.79
C LYS A 265 -3.33 -10.47 -31.26
N HIS A 266 -2.77 -11.41 -32.02
CA HIS A 266 -2.59 -11.25 -33.46
C HIS A 266 -3.93 -11.25 -34.21
N ARG A 267 -4.83 -12.18 -33.87
CA ARG A 267 -6.14 -12.29 -34.54
C ARG A 267 -7.06 -11.11 -34.27
N LEU A 268 -7.05 -10.57 -33.05
CA LEU A 268 -7.87 -9.39 -32.71
C LEU A 268 -7.40 -8.09 -33.40
N MET A 269 -6.13 -8.02 -33.83
CA MET A 269 -5.60 -6.86 -34.55
C MET A 269 -5.86 -6.94 -36.06
N GLU A 270 -6.06 -8.14 -36.61
CA GLU A 270 -6.44 -8.36 -38.02
C GLU A 270 -7.93 -8.07 -38.27
N ASP A 271 -8.80 -8.30 -37.30
CA ASP A 271 -10.24 -8.00 -37.40
C ASP A 271 -10.57 -6.49 -37.24
N MET A 272 -9.56 -5.65 -36.99
CA MET A 272 -9.69 -4.20 -36.85
C MET A 272 -9.16 -3.39 -38.05
N GLN A 273 -8.82 -4.06 -39.17
CA GLN A 273 -8.45 -3.45 -40.45
C GLN A 273 -9.51 -3.75 -41.52
#